data_AF-A0A7J7HDP5-F1
#
_entry.id   AF-A0A7J7HDP5-F1
#
_cell.length_a   1.000
_cell.length_b   1.000
_cell.length_c   1.000
_cell.angle_alpha   90.00
_cell.angle_beta   90.00
_cell.angle_gamma   90.00
#
_symmetry.space_group_name_H-M   'P 1'
#
loop_
_entity.id
_entity.type
_entity.pdbx_description
1 polymer ?
#
loop_
_entity_poly.entity_id
_entity_poly.type
_entity_poly.pdbx_seq_one_letter_code
_entity_poly.pdbx_strand_id
1 'polypeptide(L)'
;MDSKRKISKSAVLIKYEKINHPPMDEFCYPTDNAYTKKEVVKMEADILKHLKFEVGGPTIMTFLGKFIAVAQKDYQIPNLKLEFLGYYLAELSLLENDCVILLPTLVAASVVFLSRFTIQPKLHPWSSALQDFSSYKPADLKECVLIIHDLQLSKRRGSLVASRNKYKQYEFKCISTLSSPQEIPNLFLKMFKIHSEASQHNLLRKNYHNQSNKIITGELLELHGPPLLHSTAFQVACG
;
A
#
# COMPACT_ATOMS: atom_id res chain seq x y z
N MET A 1 -23.19 2.81 -12.27
CA MET A 1 -22.84 1.38 -12.49
C MET A 1 -23.81 0.54 -11.65
N ASP A 2 -24.61 -0.32 -12.28
CA ASP A 2 -25.64 -1.16 -11.66
C ASP A 2 -25.08 -1.99 -10.48
N SER A 3 -25.77 -2.01 -9.34
CA SER A 3 -25.35 -2.71 -8.11
C SER A 3 -25.17 -4.22 -8.36
N LYS A 4 -25.99 -4.83 -9.23
CA LYS A 4 -25.82 -6.22 -9.65
C LYS A 4 -24.47 -6.48 -10.31
N ARG A 5 -24.04 -5.58 -11.20
CA ARG A 5 -22.75 -5.69 -11.90
C ARG A 5 -21.57 -5.60 -10.92
N LYS A 6 -21.68 -4.78 -9.87
CA LYS A 6 -20.65 -4.70 -8.82
C LYS A 6 -20.50 -6.03 -8.08
N ILE A 7 -21.61 -6.63 -7.64
CA ILE A 7 -21.61 -7.91 -6.91
C ILE A 7 -21.00 -9.01 -7.78
N SER A 8 -21.49 -9.17 -9.02
CA SER A 8 -20.97 -10.19 -9.92
C SER A 8 -19.49 -9.98 -10.26
N LYS A 9 -19.04 -8.73 -10.44
CA LYS A 9 -17.61 -8.42 -10.64
C LYS A 9 -16.78 -8.86 -9.42
N SER A 10 -17.23 -8.53 -8.21
CA SER A 10 -16.55 -8.95 -6.97
C SER A 10 -16.51 -10.47 -6.82
N ALA A 11 -17.60 -11.16 -7.16
CA ALA A 11 -17.68 -12.61 -7.08
C ALA A 11 -16.74 -13.30 -8.08
N VAL A 12 -16.66 -12.82 -9.34
CA VAL A 12 -15.67 -13.29 -10.32
C VAL A 12 -14.25 -13.12 -9.80
N LEU A 13 -13.91 -11.93 -9.27
CA LEU A 13 -12.56 -11.66 -8.76
C LEU A 13 -12.21 -12.54 -7.56
N ILE A 14 -13.14 -12.70 -6.61
CA ILE A 14 -12.91 -13.52 -5.41
C ILE A 14 -12.76 -15.00 -5.76
N LYS A 15 -13.56 -15.52 -6.69
CA LYS A 15 -13.43 -16.90 -7.20
C LYS A 15 -12.09 -17.12 -7.92
N TYR A 16 -11.57 -16.10 -8.58
CA TYR A 16 -10.29 -16.16 -9.27
C TYR A 16 -9.09 -16.11 -8.29
N GLU A 17 -9.14 -15.22 -7.31
CA GLU A 17 -8.01 -14.97 -6.39
C GLU A 17 -7.95 -15.93 -5.18
N LYS A 18 -9.08 -16.52 -4.77
CA LYS A 18 -9.16 -17.34 -3.55
C LYS A 18 -9.61 -18.76 -3.85
N ILE A 19 -8.85 -19.73 -3.32
CA ILE A 19 -9.25 -21.15 -3.31
C ILE A 19 -10.54 -21.32 -2.50
N ASN A 20 -10.55 -20.76 -1.29
CA ASN A 20 -11.70 -20.79 -0.38
C ASN A 20 -12.49 -19.49 -0.53
N HIS A 21 -13.52 -19.54 -1.36
CA HIS A 21 -14.43 -18.43 -1.62
C HIS A 21 -15.79 -18.72 -0.95
N PRO A 22 -16.51 -17.68 -0.50
CA PRO A 22 -17.81 -17.88 0.12
C PRO A 22 -18.83 -18.40 -0.91
N PRO A 23 -19.89 -19.08 -0.46
CA PRO A 23 -20.99 -19.49 -1.33
C PRO A 23 -21.69 -18.28 -1.95
N MET A 24 -22.30 -18.47 -3.12
CA MET A 24 -22.93 -17.38 -3.89
C MET A 24 -23.99 -16.61 -3.08
N ASP A 25 -24.67 -17.29 -2.15
CA ASP A 25 -25.74 -16.72 -1.34
C ASP A 25 -25.21 -15.65 -0.35
N GLU A 26 -23.97 -15.78 0.12
CA GLU A 26 -23.31 -14.76 0.96
C GLU A 26 -22.97 -13.47 0.19
N PHE A 27 -22.88 -13.50 -1.13
CA PHE A 27 -22.68 -12.28 -1.93
C PHE A 27 -23.99 -11.51 -2.16
N CYS A 28 -25.14 -12.19 -2.12
CA CYS A 28 -26.46 -11.56 -2.25
C CYS A 28 -26.93 -10.94 -0.93
N TYR A 29 -26.54 -11.54 0.20
CA TYR A 29 -26.97 -11.14 1.54
C TYR A 29 -26.76 -9.64 1.86
N PRO A 30 -25.61 -9.01 1.57
CA PRO A 30 -25.39 -7.59 1.86
C PRO A 30 -26.26 -6.63 1.03
N THR A 31 -27.04 -7.15 0.08
CA THR A 31 -27.92 -6.37 -0.79
C THR A 31 -29.39 -6.57 -0.47
N ASP A 32 -29.70 -7.05 0.74
CA ASP A 32 -31.06 -7.41 1.19
C ASP A 32 -31.78 -8.36 0.22
N ASN A 33 -31.01 -9.24 -0.42
CA ASN A 33 -31.49 -10.14 -1.48
C ASN A 33 -32.20 -9.42 -2.63
N ALA A 34 -31.81 -8.17 -2.94
CA ALA A 34 -32.33 -7.43 -4.09
C ALA A 34 -32.11 -8.14 -5.44
N TYR A 35 -31.17 -9.10 -5.49
CA TYR A 35 -30.89 -9.93 -6.65
C TYR A 35 -30.88 -11.41 -6.27
N THR A 36 -31.45 -12.23 -7.13
CA THR A 36 -31.43 -13.68 -6.98
C THR A 36 -30.08 -14.25 -7.38
N LYS A 37 -29.71 -15.39 -6.78
CA LYS A 37 -28.52 -16.18 -7.17
C LYS A 37 -28.41 -16.40 -8.68
N LYS A 38 -29.53 -16.71 -9.34
CA LYS A 38 -29.59 -16.95 -10.79
C LYS A 38 -29.21 -15.71 -11.59
N GLU A 39 -29.64 -14.53 -11.17
CA GLU A 39 -29.32 -13.27 -11.83
C GLU A 39 -27.84 -12.90 -11.67
N VAL A 40 -27.28 -13.13 -10.48
CA VAL A 40 -25.86 -12.87 -10.21
C VAL A 40 -24.98 -13.81 -11.04
N VAL A 41 -25.29 -15.11 -11.07
CA VAL A 41 -24.56 -16.11 -11.88
C VAL A 41 -24.67 -15.82 -13.37
N LYS A 42 -25.85 -15.42 -13.86
CA LYS A 42 -26.01 -15.01 -15.27
C LYS A 42 -25.08 -13.84 -15.60
N MET A 43 -25.06 -12.82 -14.73
CA MET A 43 -24.19 -11.66 -14.90
C MET A 43 -22.70 -12.02 -14.79
N GLU A 44 -22.31 -12.97 -13.93
CA GLU A 44 -20.93 -13.50 -13.90
C GLU A 44 -20.54 -14.09 -15.26
N ALA A 45 -21.40 -14.94 -15.82
CA ALA A 45 -21.16 -15.55 -17.12
C ALA A 45 -21.04 -14.49 -18.24
N ASP A 46 -21.89 -13.46 -18.21
CA ASP A 46 -21.86 -12.37 -19.18
C ASP A 46 -20.58 -11.52 -19.06
N ILE A 47 -20.10 -11.28 -17.83
CA ILE A 47 -18.82 -10.60 -17.55
C ILE A 47 -17.64 -11.44 -18.09
N LEU A 48 -17.60 -12.73 -17.77
CA LEU A 48 -16.52 -13.62 -18.20
C LEU A 48 -16.46 -13.74 -19.73
N LYS A 49 -17.61 -13.84 -20.39
CA LYS A 49 -17.70 -13.84 -21.86
C LYS A 49 -17.18 -12.54 -22.45
N HIS A 50 -17.56 -11.38 -21.90
CA HIS A 50 -17.05 -10.09 -22.36
C HIS A 50 -15.54 -9.96 -22.19
N LEU A 51 -14.99 -10.50 -21.11
CA LEU A 51 -13.55 -10.55 -20.86
C LEU A 51 -12.84 -11.66 -21.63
N LYS A 52 -13.54 -12.48 -22.41
CA LYS A 52 -12.99 -13.69 -23.07
C LYS A 52 -12.24 -14.61 -22.09
N PHE A 53 -12.71 -14.64 -20.83
CA PHE A 53 -12.07 -15.34 -19.72
C PHE A 53 -10.64 -14.86 -19.37
N GLU A 54 -10.21 -13.71 -19.89
CA GLU A 54 -8.96 -13.04 -19.52
C GLU A 54 -9.18 -12.18 -18.25
N VAL A 55 -9.28 -12.86 -17.10
CA VAL A 55 -9.50 -12.20 -15.79
C VAL A 55 -8.16 -11.85 -15.10
N GLY A 56 -7.06 -12.43 -15.59
CA GLY A 56 -5.73 -12.29 -14.99
C GLY A 56 -4.92 -11.11 -15.52
N GLY A 57 -4.03 -10.60 -14.67
CA GLY A 57 -3.06 -9.56 -15.02
C GLY A 57 -2.25 -9.13 -13.80
N PRO A 58 -1.03 -8.60 -13.98
CA PRO A 58 -0.23 -8.16 -12.85
C PRO A 58 -0.86 -6.89 -12.24
N THR A 59 -1.15 -6.95 -10.94
CA THR A 59 -1.78 -5.85 -10.20
C THR A 59 -0.74 -4.97 -9.51
N ILE A 60 -1.18 -3.81 -9.00
CA ILE A 60 -0.33 -2.94 -8.16
C ILE A 60 0.23 -3.75 -6.99
N MET A 61 -0.61 -4.55 -6.34
CA MET A 61 -0.24 -5.38 -5.19
C MET A 61 0.84 -6.42 -5.54
N THR A 62 0.75 -7.01 -6.74
CA THR A 62 1.74 -7.97 -7.25
C THR A 62 3.15 -7.38 -7.33
N PHE A 63 3.27 -6.11 -7.75
CA PHE A 63 4.57 -5.43 -7.83
C PHE A 63 4.98 -4.83 -6.48
N LEU A 64 4.03 -4.30 -5.72
CA LEU A 64 4.28 -3.61 -4.46
C LEU A 64 5.06 -4.48 -3.47
N GLY A 65 4.70 -5.77 -3.33
CA GLY A 65 5.45 -6.69 -2.47
C GLY A 65 6.92 -6.83 -2.86
N LYS A 66 7.22 -6.85 -4.16
CA LYS A 66 8.61 -6.92 -4.68
C LYS A 66 9.37 -5.62 -4.38
N PHE A 67 8.76 -4.47 -4.61
CA PHE A 67 9.37 -3.17 -4.31
C PHE A 67 9.61 -2.97 -2.81
N ILE A 68 8.67 -3.38 -1.95
CA ILE A 68 8.82 -3.35 -0.50
C ILE A 68 9.98 -4.25 -0.07
N ALA A 69 10.09 -5.46 -0.59
CA ALA A 69 11.19 -6.37 -0.26
C ALA A 69 12.57 -5.79 -0.62
N VAL A 70 12.68 -5.05 -1.73
CA VAL A 70 13.90 -4.32 -2.08
C VAL A 70 14.14 -3.15 -1.14
N ALA A 71 13.12 -2.33 -0.89
CA ALA A 71 13.21 -1.16 -0.01
C ALA A 71 13.52 -1.53 1.46
N GLN A 72 13.08 -2.70 1.92
CA GLN A 72 13.36 -3.21 3.27
C GLN A 72 14.85 -3.43 3.52
N LYS A 73 15.65 -3.69 2.47
CA LYS A 73 17.10 -3.87 2.59
C LYS A 73 17.84 -2.60 3.04
N ASP A 74 17.22 -1.44 2.88
CA ASP A 74 17.77 -0.16 3.35
C ASP A 74 17.58 0.02 4.88
N TYR A 75 16.87 -0.90 5.54
CA TYR A 75 16.61 -0.87 6.98
C TYR A 75 17.34 -2.03 7.68
N GLN A 76 17.92 -1.76 8.86
CA GLN A 76 18.56 -2.80 9.68
C GLN A 76 17.55 -3.83 10.23
N ILE A 77 16.31 -3.39 10.46
CA ILE A 77 15.20 -4.21 10.97
C ILE A 77 14.02 -4.01 10.02
N PRO A 78 13.24 -5.07 9.70
CA PRO A 78 12.06 -4.96 8.87
C PRO A 78 11.11 -3.85 9.36
N ASN A 79 10.88 -2.86 8.50
CA ASN A 79 10.04 -1.73 8.83
C ASN A 79 8.59 -2.02 8.46
N LEU A 80 7.80 -2.57 9.38
CA LEU A 80 6.39 -2.88 9.16
C LEU A 80 5.56 -1.65 8.77
N LYS A 81 5.97 -0.43 9.17
CA LYS A 81 5.28 0.80 8.74
C LYS A 81 5.40 1.01 7.24
N LEU A 82 6.53 0.65 6.62
CA LEU A 82 6.72 0.76 5.18
C LEU A 82 5.71 -0.10 4.42
N GLU A 83 5.50 -1.33 4.90
CA GLU A 83 4.58 -2.28 4.30
C GLU A 83 3.13 -1.83 4.44
N PHE A 84 2.67 -1.54 5.66
CA PHE A 84 1.29 -1.10 5.89
C PHE A 84 0.99 0.23 5.20
N LEU A 85 1.94 1.17 5.17
CA LEU A 85 1.77 2.44 4.47
C LEU A 85 1.72 2.22 2.96
N GLY A 86 2.53 1.30 2.43
CA GLY A 86 2.47 0.87 1.04
C GLY A 86 1.07 0.36 0.67
N TYR A 87 0.53 -0.60 1.43
CA TYR A 87 -0.82 -1.12 1.16
C TYR A 87 -1.90 -0.05 1.28
N TYR A 88 -1.82 0.81 2.29
CA TYR A 88 -2.76 1.91 2.46
C TYR A 88 -2.76 2.85 1.24
N LEU A 89 -1.58 3.33 0.82
CA LEU A 89 -1.47 4.26 -0.31
C LEU A 89 -1.85 3.60 -1.64
N ALA A 90 -1.55 2.31 -1.82
CA ALA A 90 -2.00 1.56 -2.98
C ALA A 90 -3.53 1.44 -3.01
N GLU A 91 -4.19 1.17 -1.88
CA GLU A 91 -5.65 1.16 -1.80
C GLU A 91 -6.26 2.53 -2.10
N LEU A 92 -5.65 3.63 -1.64
CA LEU A 92 -6.09 4.97 -2.02
C LEU A 92 -5.99 5.19 -3.54
N SER A 93 -4.91 4.75 -4.17
CA SER A 93 -4.71 4.90 -5.62
C SER A 93 -5.74 4.12 -6.44
N LEU A 94 -6.18 2.94 -5.98
CA LEU A 94 -7.19 2.13 -6.67
C LEU A 94 -8.57 2.79 -6.72
N LEU A 95 -8.84 3.71 -5.78
CA LEU A 95 -10.11 4.41 -5.66
C LEU A 95 -10.12 5.74 -6.42
N GLU A 96 -8.97 6.20 -6.92
CA GLU A 96 -8.84 7.46 -7.66
C GLU A 96 -8.80 7.22 -9.18
N ASN A 97 -9.67 7.91 -9.91
CA ASN A 97 -9.78 7.75 -11.37
C ASN A 97 -8.48 8.13 -12.12
N ASP A 98 -7.74 9.12 -11.62
CA ASP A 98 -6.49 9.59 -12.21
C ASP A 98 -5.41 8.48 -12.21
N CYS A 99 -5.51 7.51 -11.30
CA CYS A 99 -4.59 6.38 -11.25
C CYS A 99 -4.97 5.21 -12.17
N VAL A 100 -6.20 5.17 -12.70
CA VAL A 100 -6.69 4.06 -13.54
C VAL A 100 -5.96 3.99 -14.89
N ILE A 101 -5.47 5.13 -15.39
CA ILE A 101 -4.71 5.21 -16.64
C ILE A 101 -3.22 4.87 -16.47
N LEU A 102 -2.75 4.73 -15.23
CA LEU A 102 -1.33 4.51 -14.93
C LEU A 102 -0.99 3.02 -14.91
N LEU A 103 0.27 2.70 -15.26
CA LEU A 103 0.78 1.35 -15.20
C LEU A 103 0.84 0.86 -13.74
N PRO A 104 0.40 -0.39 -13.44
CA PRO A 104 0.45 -0.92 -12.08
C PRO A 104 1.85 -0.91 -11.43
N THR A 105 2.89 -1.11 -12.25
CA THR A 105 4.31 -1.02 -11.82
C THR A 105 4.69 0.39 -11.38
N LEU A 106 4.27 1.41 -12.14
CA LEU A 106 4.56 2.82 -11.88
C LEU A 106 3.88 3.27 -10.58
N VAL A 107 2.62 2.85 -10.38
CA VAL A 107 1.88 3.13 -9.15
C VAL A 107 2.55 2.46 -7.95
N ALA A 108 2.93 1.17 -8.06
CA ALA A 108 3.62 0.47 -6.99
C ALA A 108 4.97 1.12 -6.61
N ALA A 109 5.77 1.52 -7.59
CA ALA A 109 7.02 2.25 -7.38
C ALA A 109 6.79 3.59 -6.67
N SER A 110 5.81 4.36 -7.12
CA SER A 110 5.44 5.67 -6.57
C SER A 110 4.93 5.58 -5.13
N VAL A 111 4.13 4.54 -4.84
CA VAL A 111 3.69 4.21 -3.48
C VAL A 111 4.88 3.94 -2.56
N VAL A 112 5.87 3.14 -2.99
CA VAL A 112 7.06 2.87 -2.16
C VAL A 112 7.90 4.12 -1.96
N PHE A 113 8.09 4.94 -2.99
CA PHE A 113 8.74 6.24 -2.88
C PHE A 113 8.04 7.09 -1.79
N LEU A 114 6.72 7.25 -1.89
CA LEU A 114 5.98 8.10 -0.98
C LEU A 114 5.94 7.54 0.45
N SER A 115 5.85 6.22 0.61
CA SER A 115 5.91 5.57 1.92
C SER A 115 7.24 5.85 2.61
N ARG A 116 8.36 5.69 1.89
CA ARG A 116 9.70 6.01 2.42
C ARG A 116 9.84 7.48 2.77
N PHE A 117 9.33 8.36 1.93
CA PHE A 117 9.33 9.81 2.20
C PHE A 117 8.53 10.16 3.46
N THR A 118 7.35 9.58 3.62
CA THR A 118 6.50 9.82 4.81
C THR A 118 7.20 9.36 6.10
N ILE A 119 7.90 8.22 6.05
CA ILE A 119 8.59 7.65 7.23
C ILE A 119 9.91 8.38 7.52
N GLN A 120 10.66 8.76 6.49
CA GLN A 120 11.96 9.43 6.60
C GLN A 120 12.04 10.66 5.66
N PRO A 121 11.37 11.78 6.01
CA PRO A 121 11.32 12.96 5.13
C PRO A 121 12.66 13.60 4.79
N LYS A 122 13.68 13.34 5.62
CA LYS A 122 15.03 13.92 5.47
C LYS A 122 15.94 13.11 4.56
N LEU A 123 15.57 11.89 4.19
CA LEU A 123 16.37 10.98 3.37
C LEU A 123 15.77 10.92 1.96
N HIS A 124 16.63 10.79 0.94
CA HIS A 124 16.16 10.58 -0.42
C HIS A 124 15.37 9.26 -0.50
N PRO A 125 14.08 9.29 -0.87
CA PRO A 125 13.20 8.11 -0.78
C PRO A 125 13.43 7.08 -1.89
N TRP A 126 14.15 7.45 -2.95
CA TRP A 126 14.53 6.53 -4.03
C TRP A 126 16.01 6.15 -3.90
N SER A 127 16.30 4.88 -3.60
CA SER A 127 17.68 4.37 -3.47
C SER A 127 18.16 3.74 -4.79
N SER A 128 19.48 3.58 -4.95
CA SER A 128 20.05 2.92 -6.14
C SER A 128 19.45 1.54 -6.34
N ALA A 129 19.32 0.74 -5.27
CA ALA A 129 18.74 -0.60 -5.35
C ALA A 129 17.31 -0.62 -5.95
N LEU A 130 16.48 0.39 -5.64
CA LEU A 130 15.13 0.50 -6.22
C LEU A 130 15.17 0.93 -7.69
N GLN A 131 16.07 1.85 -8.03
CA GLN A 131 16.28 2.27 -9.41
C GLN A 131 16.83 1.11 -10.27
N ASP A 132 17.81 0.36 -9.77
CA ASP A 132 18.41 -0.77 -10.47
C ASP A 132 17.42 -1.92 -10.64
N PHE A 133 16.57 -2.18 -9.64
CA PHE A 133 15.54 -3.21 -9.71
C PHE A 133 14.41 -2.87 -10.70
N SER A 134 14.05 -1.60 -10.82
CA SER A 134 12.83 -1.18 -11.54
C SER A 134 13.05 -0.40 -12.82
N SER A 135 14.28 0.06 -13.05
CA SER A 135 14.67 1.00 -14.12
C SER A 135 14.00 2.38 -14.05
N TYR A 136 13.13 2.65 -13.08
CA TYR A 136 12.50 3.97 -12.91
C TYR A 136 13.44 4.95 -12.22
N LYS A 137 13.50 6.17 -12.76
CA LYS A 137 14.13 7.33 -12.13
C LYS A 137 13.10 8.10 -11.30
N PRO A 138 13.52 8.89 -10.31
CA PRO A 138 12.59 9.73 -9.53
C PRO A 138 11.75 10.68 -10.39
N ALA A 139 12.32 11.16 -11.51
CA ALA A 139 11.61 12.02 -12.46
C ALA A 139 10.44 11.28 -13.15
N ASP A 140 10.57 9.98 -13.41
CA ASP A 140 9.53 9.17 -14.04
C ASP A 140 8.35 8.94 -13.09
N LEU A 141 8.61 8.92 -11.78
CA LEU A 141 7.61 8.71 -10.74
C LEU A 141 6.85 9.99 -10.36
N LYS A 142 7.37 11.16 -10.75
CA LYS A 142 6.98 12.48 -10.22
C LYS A 142 5.46 12.70 -10.26
N GLU A 143 4.85 12.52 -11.41
CA GLU A 143 3.41 12.79 -11.59
C GLU A 143 2.57 11.88 -10.70
N CYS A 144 2.85 10.58 -10.71
CA CYS A 144 2.13 9.59 -9.92
C CYS A 144 2.32 9.81 -8.41
N VAL A 145 3.54 10.13 -7.97
CA VAL A 145 3.84 10.46 -6.57
C VAL A 145 3.02 11.67 -6.09
N LEU A 146 2.91 12.72 -6.90
CA LEU A 146 2.15 13.92 -6.54
C LEU A 146 0.65 13.63 -6.43
N ILE A 147 0.09 12.85 -7.34
CA ILE A 147 -1.32 12.42 -7.28
C ILE A 147 -1.57 11.68 -5.97
N ILE A 148 -0.76 10.66 -5.65
CA ILE A 148 -0.96 9.83 -4.44
C ILE A 148 -0.70 10.64 -3.17
N HIS A 149 0.24 11.59 -3.20
CA HIS A 149 0.51 12.49 -2.07
C HIS A 149 -0.68 13.38 -1.74
N ASP A 150 -1.35 13.93 -2.76
CA ASP A 150 -2.59 14.69 -2.56
C ASP A 150 -3.72 13.84 -1.97
N LEU A 151 -3.80 12.55 -2.34
CA LEU A 151 -4.74 11.59 -1.73
C LEU A 151 -4.40 11.33 -0.25
N GLN A 152 -3.12 11.15 0.07
CA GLN A 152 -2.64 10.94 1.43
C GLN A 152 -2.97 12.16 2.32
N LEU A 153 -2.72 13.37 1.82
CA LEU A 153 -3.01 14.63 2.54
C LEU A 153 -4.51 14.95 2.67
N SER A 154 -5.39 14.13 2.08
CA SER A 154 -6.85 14.31 2.17
C SER A 154 -7.34 15.65 1.63
N LYS A 155 -6.61 16.27 0.68
CA LYS A 155 -7.05 17.50 0.00
C LYS A 155 -8.35 17.28 -0.78
N ARG A 156 -8.54 16.06 -1.31
CA ARG A 156 -9.78 15.57 -1.91
C ARG A 156 -10.59 14.81 -0.85
N ARG A 157 -11.38 15.54 -0.06
CA ARG A 157 -12.21 14.99 1.05
C ARG A 157 -13.52 14.43 0.47
N GLY A 158 -13.75 13.12 0.58
CA GLY A 158 -15.07 12.54 0.32
C GLY A 158 -15.12 11.02 0.08
N SER A 159 -14.25 10.47 -0.76
CA SER A 159 -14.42 9.10 -1.30
C SER A 159 -13.67 7.99 -0.57
N LEU A 160 -12.74 8.31 0.35
CA LEU A 160 -11.75 7.35 0.86
C LEU A 160 -11.87 7.05 2.37
N VAL A 161 -13.04 7.33 2.97
CA VAL A 161 -13.26 7.21 4.42
C VAL A 161 -13.13 5.76 4.89
N ALA A 162 -13.68 4.80 4.15
CA ALA A 162 -13.62 3.37 4.51
C ALA A 162 -12.17 2.86 4.60
N SER A 163 -11.35 3.13 3.57
CA SER A 163 -9.92 2.76 3.59
C SER A 163 -9.17 3.47 4.72
N ARG A 164 -9.43 4.77 4.97
CA ARG A 164 -8.81 5.47 6.10
C ARG A 164 -9.17 4.85 7.45
N ASN A 165 -10.42 4.48 7.64
CA ASN A 165 -10.91 3.84 8.87
C ASN A 165 -10.31 2.46 9.07
N LYS A 166 -10.24 1.64 8.00
CA LYS A 166 -9.55 0.33 8.02
C LYS A 166 -8.11 0.48 8.54
N TYR A 167 -7.31 1.34 7.91
CA TYR A 167 -5.90 1.53 8.27
C TYR A 167 -5.69 2.38 9.54
N LYS A 168 -6.77 2.85 10.18
CA LYS A 168 -6.74 3.48 11.50
C LYS A 168 -6.75 2.45 12.63
N GLN A 169 -7.17 1.22 12.34
CA GLN A 169 -7.23 0.15 13.33
C GLN A 169 -5.83 -0.27 13.82
N TYR A 170 -5.76 -0.79 15.05
CA TYR A 170 -4.51 -1.20 15.70
C TYR A 170 -3.79 -2.32 14.94
N GLU A 171 -4.55 -3.20 14.29
CA GLU A 171 -4.07 -4.29 13.43
C GLU A 171 -3.13 -3.78 12.32
N PHE A 172 -3.43 -2.58 11.79
CA PHE A 172 -2.63 -1.89 10.77
C PHE A 172 -1.71 -0.81 11.36
N LYS A 173 -1.41 -0.89 12.66
CA LYS A 173 -0.53 0.05 13.40
C LYS A 173 -0.97 1.52 13.29
N CYS A 174 -2.27 1.76 13.09
CA CYS A 174 -2.86 3.08 12.93
C CYS A 174 -2.19 3.92 11.82
N ILE A 175 -1.68 3.28 10.77
CA ILE A 175 -0.81 3.89 9.77
C ILE A 175 -1.47 5.07 9.02
N SER A 176 -2.80 5.08 8.90
CA SER A 176 -3.53 6.18 8.27
C SER A 176 -3.47 7.50 9.05
N THR A 177 -3.05 7.46 10.33
CA THR A 177 -2.86 8.66 11.16
C THR A 177 -1.48 9.30 10.99
N LEU A 178 -0.57 8.67 10.24
CA LEU A 178 0.77 9.18 9.99
C LEU A 178 0.70 10.44 9.13
N SER A 179 1.23 11.55 9.67
CA SER A 179 1.28 12.83 8.97
C SER A 179 2.42 12.85 7.96
N SER A 180 2.08 13.04 6.67
CA SER A 180 3.07 13.27 5.62
C SER A 180 3.41 14.76 5.55
N PRO A 181 4.67 15.13 5.28
CA PRO A 181 5.02 16.53 4.99
C PRO A 181 4.15 17.11 3.88
N GLN A 182 3.81 18.40 3.98
CA GLN A 182 2.90 19.06 3.02
C GLN A 182 3.47 19.17 1.61
N GLU A 183 4.80 19.20 1.48
CA GLU A 183 5.48 19.34 0.20
C GLU A 183 6.63 18.34 0.10
N ILE A 184 6.75 17.71 -1.06
CA ILE A 184 7.88 16.86 -1.42
C ILE A 184 8.96 17.77 -2.01
N PRO A 185 10.18 17.81 -1.45
CA PRO A 185 11.26 18.62 -2.01
C PRO A 185 11.48 18.28 -3.49
N ASN A 186 11.42 19.28 -4.37
CA ASN A 186 11.67 19.11 -5.82
C ASN A 186 13.01 18.42 -6.10
N LEU A 187 13.96 18.54 -5.18
CA LEU A 187 15.25 17.87 -5.23
C LEU A 187 15.13 16.34 -5.30
N PHE A 188 14.16 15.75 -4.60
CA PHE A 188 13.91 14.30 -4.61
C PHE A 188 13.25 13.81 -5.89
N LEU A 189 12.71 14.72 -6.70
CA LEU A 189 11.99 14.44 -7.94
C LEU A 189 12.82 14.79 -9.18
N LYS A 190 14.05 15.31 -9.00
CA LYS A 190 14.98 15.65 -10.08
C LYS A 190 16.02 14.54 -10.25
N MET A 191 16.51 14.40 -11.50
CA MET A 191 17.62 13.51 -11.81
C MET A 191 18.91 14.09 -11.22
N PHE A 192 19.46 13.47 -10.19
CA PHE A 192 20.85 13.72 -9.82
C PHE A 192 21.76 12.90 -10.73
N LYS A 193 22.71 13.56 -11.40
CA LYS A 193 23.94 12.88 -11.80
C LYS A 193 24.59 12.39 -10.52
N ILE A 194 24.69 11.07 -10.37
CA ILE A 194 25.42 10.43 -9.28
C ILE A 194 26.87 10.91 -9.39
N HIS A 195 27.29 11.80 -8.49
CA HIS A 195 28.68 11.81 -8.08
C HIS A 195 28.79 10.87 -6.89
N SER A 196 29.52 9.78 -7.13
CA SER A 196 30.24 8.91 -6.21
C SER A 196 29.90 9.02 -4.71
N GLU A 197 29.52 7.85 -4.19
CA GLU A 197 29.28 7.45 -2.80
C GLU A 197 30.28 8.00 -1.75
N ALA A 198 29.81 8.18 -0.50
CA ALA A 198 30.51 7.89 0.77
C ALA A 198 30.05 8.76 1.96
N SER A 199 29.43 9.93 1.73
CA SER A 199 29.29 10.93 2.82
C SER A 199 28.01 10.82 3.65
N GLN A 200 26.88 10.35 3.10
CA GLN A 200 25.61 10.35 3.85
C GLN A 200 25.43 9.15 4.79
N HIS A 201 26.01 8.00 4.47
CA HIS A 201 25.97 6.81 5.33
C HIS A 201 26.82 6.99 6.61
N ASN A 202 27.87 7.82 6.56
CA ASN A 202 28.70 8.17 7.71
C ASN A 202 28.05 9.18 8.68
N LEU A 203 27.13 10.02 8.20
CA LEU A 203 26.38 10.94 9.07
C LEU A 203 25.28 10.22 9.87
N LEU A 204 24.63 9.20 9.29
CA LEU A 204 23.66 8.36 10.01
C LEU A 204 24.36 7.48 11.06
N ARG A 205 25.56 6.94 10.74
CA ARG A 205 26.35 6.14 11.69
C ARG A 205 26.85 6.96 12.88
N LYS A 206 27.28 8.20 12.67
CA LYS A 206 27.73 9.11 13.75
C LYS A 206 26.58 9.59 14.65
N ASN A 207 25.40 9.85 14.09
CA ASN A 207 24.26 10.32 14.88
C ASN A 207 23.61 9.22 15.75
N TYR A 208 23.60 7.95 15.30
CA TYR A 208 23.12 6.83 16.12
C TYR A 208 24.11 6.45 17.22
N HIS A 209 25.43 6.49 16.96
CA HIS A 209 26.42 6.18 17.99
C HIS A 209 26.43 7.22 19.14
N ASN A 210 26.10 8.48 18.83
CA ASN A 210 25.89 9.52 19.85
C ASN A 210 24.58 9.38 20.65
N GLN A 211 23.58 8.64 20.15
CA GLN A 211 22.37 8.32 20.92
C GLN A 211 22.54 7.05 21.75
N SER A 212 23.27 6.04 21.26
CA SER A 212 23.57 4.83 22.03
C SER A 212 24.47 5.09 23.25
N ASN A 213 25.38 6.07 23.18
CA ASN A 213 26.22 6.47 24.32
C ASN A 213 25.47 7.26 25.41
N LYS A 214 24.18 7.59 25.20
CA LYS A 214 23.34 8.27 26.19
C LYS A 214 22.37 7.33 26.92
N ILE A 215 22.34 6.05 26.56
CA ILE A 215 21.43 5.03 27.13
C ILE A 215 22.19 4.02 28.02
N ILE A 216 23.53 4.07 28.07
CA ILE A 216 24.35 3.15 28.90
C ILE A 216 24.41 3.56 30.38
N THR A 217 23.78 4.65 30.81
CA THR A 217 23.64 4.98 32.24
C THR A 217 22.17 4.97 32.65
N GLY A 218 21.69 3.84 33.19
CA GLY A 218 20.57 3.81 34.12
C GLY A 218 19.40 2.89 33.77
N GLU A 219 19.31 1.82 34.57
CA GLU A 219 18.11 1.05 34.95
C GLU A 219 17.55 -0.04 34.01
N LEU A 220 17.81 -1.28 34.46
CA LEU A 220 17.01 -2.48 34.28
C LEU A 220 15.52 -2.22 34.63
N LEU A 221 14.60 -2.85 33.89
CA LEU A 221 13.68 -3.82 34.49
C LEU A 221 12.93 -4.64 33.41
N GLU A 222 13.23 -5.94 33.49
CA GLU A 222 12.44 -7.14 33.25
C GLU A 222 11.75 -7.50 31.92
N LEU A 223 12.07 -8.74 31.57
CA LEU A 223 11.57 -9.63 30.53
C LEU A 223 10.11 -10.06 30.78
N HIS A 224 9.31 -10.11 29.73
CA HIS A 224 8.38 -11.23 29.54
C HIS A 224 8.18 -11.55 28.05
N GLY A 225 8.36 -12.82 27.70
CA GLY A 225 8.22 -13.38 26.35
C GLY A 225 6.76 -13.50 25.88
N PRO A 226 6.54 -13.90 24.61
CA PRO A 226 5.26 -13.71 23.92
C PRO A 226 4.30 -14.90 24.12
N PRO A 227 2.98 -14.68 24.13
CA PRO A 227 2.02 -15.74 23.87
C PRO A 227 1.56 -15.74 22.40
N LEU A 228 1.34 -16.97 21.95
CA LEU A 228 0.99 -17.44 20.62
C LEU A 228 -0.36 -16.89 20.12
N LEU A 229 -0.42 -16.54 18.84
CA LEU A 229 -1.64 -16.15 18.13
C LEU A 229 -2.45 -17.40 17.75
N HIS A 230 -3.62 -17.57 18.36
CA HIS A 230 -4.70 -18.41 17.82
C HIS A 230 -5.92 -17.52 17.52
N SER A 231 -6.40 -17.61 16.28
CA SER A 231 -7.77 -17.41 15.79
C SER A 231 -8.62 -16.28 16.40
N THR A 232 -8.91 -15.23 15.60
CA THR A 232 -10.28 -14.81 15.21
C THR A 232 -10.24 -13.46 14.47
N ALA A 233 -10.78 -13.39 13.25
CA ALA A 233 -11.22 -12.14 12.62
C ALA A 233 -12.19 -12.44 11.46
N PHE A 234 -13.44 -12.74 11.82
CA PHE A 234 -14.62 -12.47 11.01
C PHE A 234 -15.26 -11.20 11.62
N GLN A 235 -15.91 -10.37 10.82
CA GLN A 235 -16.47 -9.04 11.13
C GLN A 235 -15.46 -7.88 11.10
N VAL A 236 -15.35 -7.19 9.95
CA VAL A 236 -15.63 -5.74 9.82
C VAL A 236 -15.98 -5.47 8.35
N ALA A 237 -17.27 -5.46 8.02
CA ALA A 237 -17.79 -4.88 6.78
C ALA A 237 -19.27 -4.54 6.97
N CYS A 238 -19.54 -3.35 7.52
CA CYS A 238 -20.72 -2.51 7.28
C CYS A 238 -20.64 -1.29 8.21
N GLY A 239 -20.37 -0.13 7.62
CA GLY A 239 -20.33 1.18 8.26
C GLY A 239 -20.03 2.24 7.21
#